data_AF-A0A392N9I5-F1
#
_entry.id   AF-A0A392N9I5-F1
#
_cell.length_a   1.000
_cell.length_b   1.000
_cell.length_c   1.000
_cell.angle_alpha   90.00
_cell.angle_beta   90.00
_cell.angle_gamma   90.00
#
_symmetry.space_group_name_H-M   'P 1'
#
loop_
_entity.id
_entity.type
_entity.pdbx_description
1 polymer ?
#
loop_
_entity_poly.entity_id
_entity_poly.type
_entity_poly.pdbx_seq_one_letter_code
_entity_poly.pdbx_strand_id
1 'polypeptide(L)' 'MFSKVDGYPTKPFPNGWKGENGLYAVGFTKRGLLGASMDAKNIAEDIERCWKAEAKHTTVFALLPHNLNHDY' A
#
# COMPACT_ATOMS: atom_id res chain seq x y z
N MET A 1 -6.97 -8.65 8.52
CA MET A 1 -6.19 -9.16 7.37
C MET A 1 -6.19 -10.69 7.30
N PHE A 2 -5.89 -11.41 8.39
CA PHE A 2 -5.82 -12.88 8.39
C PHE A 2 -7.03 -13.55 9.06
N SER A 3 -7.40 -14.72 8.54
CA SER A 3 -8.42 -15.63 9.07
C SER A 3 -7.96 -16.21 10.41
N LYS A 4 -8.90 -16.29 11.38
CA LYS A 4 -8.63 -16.92 12.69
C LYS A 4 -8.57 -18.45 12.62
N VAL A 5 -9.06 -19.05 11.53
CA VAL A 5 -9.16 -20.51 11.39
C VAL A 5 -7.87 -21.10 10.84
N ASP A 6 -7.36 -20.55 9.74
CA ASP A 6 -6.23 -21.09 9.01
C ASP A 6 -5.03 -20.13 8.93
N GLY A 7 -5.15 -18.90 9.44
CA GLY A 7 -4.07 -17.92 9.45
C GLY A 7 -3.74 -17.33 8.08
N TYR A 8 -4.60 -17.51 7.06
CA TYR A 8 -4.40 -16.97 5.72
C TYR A 8 -5.14 -15.64 5.50
N PRO A 9 -4.68 -14.80 4.56
CA PRO A 9 -5.40 -13.58 4.19
C PRO A 9 -6.87 -13.84 3.87
N THR A 10 -7.75 -13.02 4.42
CA THR A 10 -9.21 -13.16 4.22
C THR A 10 -9.64 -12.77 2.81
N LYS A 11 -8.82 -11.99 2.10
CA LYS A 11 -9.05 -11.66 0.69
C LYS A 11 -8.45 -12.75 -0.20
N PRO A 12 -9.17 -13.21 -1.23
CA PRO A 12 -8.65 -14.21 -2.14
C PRO A 12 -7.49 -13.66 -2.97
N PHE A 13 -6.64 -14.57 -3.48
CA PHE A 13 -5.64 -14.24 -4.51
C PHE A 13 -6.33 -13.57 -5.73
N PRO A 14 -5.75 -12.52 -6.33
CA PRO A 14 -4.43 -11.94 -6.07
C PRO A 14 -4.45 -10.75 -5.09
N ASN A 15 -5.48 -10.59 -4.27
CA ASN A 15 -5.69 -9.37 -3.46
C ASN A 15 -5.39 -9.55 -1.96
N GLY A 16 -4.88 -10.72 -1.57
CA GLY A 16 -4.55 -11.06 -0.17
C GLY A 16 -3.32 -10.35 0.41
N TRP A 17 -2.50 -9.71 -0.43
CA TRP A 17 -1.21 -9.14 -0.03
C TRP A 17 -1.30 -7.76 0.64
N LYS A 18 -2.39 -7.00 0.46
CA LYS A 18 -2.54 -5.64 0.98
C LYS A 18 -3.48 -5.56 2.18
N GLY A 19 -2.92 -5.15 3.32
CA GLY A 19 -3.63 -4.80 4.55
C GLY A 19 -3.85 -3.29 4.66
N GLU A 20 -4.21 -2.86 5.86
CA GLU A 20 -4.41 -1.45 6.21
C GLU A 20 -3.15 -0.88 6.86
N ASN A 21 -3.01 0.45 6.87
CA ASN A 21 -1.93 1.16 7.57
C ASN A 21 -0.51 0.69 7.20
N GLY A 22 -0.27 0.44 5.91
CA GLY A 22 1.04 -0.01 5.41
C GLY A 22 1.39 -1.46 5.75
N LEU A 23 0.45 -2.26 6.28
CA LEU A 23 0.67 -3.68 6.51
C LEU A 23 0.54 -4.47 5.20
N TYR A 24 1.50 -5.37 4.96
CA TYR A 24 1.52 -6.24 3.81
C TYR A 24 1.75 -7.71 4.21
N ALA A 25 1.29 -8.65 3.38
CA ALA A 25 1.52 -10.08 3.55
C ALA A 25 2.17 -10.68 2.30
N VAL A 26 3.23 -11.47 2.49
CA VAL A 26 4.00 -12.11 1.41
C VAL A 26 3.99 -13.62 1.59
N GLY A 27 3.71 -14.36 0.51
CA GLY A 27 3.85 -15.81 0.48
C GLY A 27 2.62 -16.58 0.98
N PHE A 28 1.53 -15.89 1.30
CA PHE A 28 0.30 -16.49 1.82
C PHE A 28 -0.71 -16.84 0.71
N THR A 29 -0.26 -17.01 -0.53
CA THR A 29 -1.15 -17.32 -1.66
C THR A 29 -1.46 -18.81 -1.83
N LYS A 30 -0.79 -19.69 -1.07
CA LYS A 30 -0.80 -21.16 -1.27
C LYS A 30 -0.33 -21.57 -2.69
N ARG A 31 0.51 -20.75 -3.34
CA ARG A 31 1.03 -20.97 -4.71
C ARG A 31 2.56 -21.15 -4.78
N GLY A 32 3.20 -21.51 -3.65
CA GLY A 32 4.65 -21.70 -3.56
C GLY A 32 5.46 -20.44 -3.90
N LEU A 33 6.68 -20.64 -4.42
CA LEU A 33 7.64 -19.56 -4.71
C LEU A 33 7.11 -18.52 -5.70
N LEU A 34 6.40 -18.95 -6.74
CA LEU A 34 5.78 -18.04 -7.71
C LEU A 34 4.75 -17.14 -7.04
N GLY A 35 3.93 -17.71 -6.16
CA GLY A 35 2.97 -16.96 -5.35
C GLY A 35 3.64 -15.90 -4.47
N ALA A 36 4.71 -16.27 -3.78
CA ALA A 36 5.48 -15.34 -2.95
C ALA A 36 6.10 -14.20 -3.77
N SER A 37 6.65 -14.51 -4.95
CA SER A 37 7.21 -13.49 -5.85
C SER A 37 6.17 -12.49 -6.35
N MET A 38 4.93 -12.96 -6.60
CA MET A 38 3.84 -12.10 -7.04
C MET A 38 3.41 -11.13 -5.95
N ASP A 39 3.24 -11.62 -4.71
CA ASP A 39 2.95 -10.75 -3.57
C ASP A 39 4.05 -9.69 -3.41
N ALA A 40 5.33 -10.12 -3.40
CA ALA A 40 6.48 -9.23 -3.23
C ALA A 40 6.51 -8.13 -4.31
N LYS A 41 6.26 -8.49 -5.58
CA LYS A 41 6.19 -7.52 -6.68
C LYS A 41 5.06 -6.52 -6.47
N ASN A 42 3.85 -6.99 -6.14
CA ASN A 42 2.70 -6.11 -5.94
C ASN A 42 2.91 -5.13 -4.79
N ILE A 43 3.56 -5.57 -3.71
CA ILE A 43 3.89 -4.72 -2.56
C ILE A 43 4.91 -3.66 -2.95
N ALA A 44 5.98 -4.03 -3.67
CA ALA A 44 6.98 -3.07 -4.13
C ALA A 44 6.36 -1.99 -5.03
N GLU A 45 5.48 -2.39 -5.97
CA GLU A 45 4.74 -1.45 -6.82
C GLU A 45 3.81 -0.54 -6.02
N ASP A 46 3.17 -1.06 -4.98
CA ASP A 46 2.29 -0.27 -4.11
C ASP A 46 3.05 0.80 -3.32
N ILE A 47 4.18 0.41 -2.73
CA ILE A 47 5.06 1.34 -2.00
C ILE A 47 5.59 2.42 -2.95
N GLU A 48 6.01 2.05 -4.15
CA GLU A 48 6.47 3.01 -5.16
C GLU A 48 5.37 4.02 -5.53
N ARG A 49 4.13 3.54 -5.74
CA ARG A 49 2.99 4.42 -6.03
C ARG A 49 2.67 5.35 -4.86
N CYS A 50 2.66 4.85 -3.63
CA CYS A 50 2.44 5.66 -2.43
C CYS A 50 3.49 6.78 -2.31
N TRP A 51 4.78 6.43 -2.46
CA TRP A 51 5.87 7.40 -2.43
C TRP A 51 5.72 8.48 -3.51
N LYS A 52 5.41 8.09 -4.75
CA LYS A 52 5.17 9.03 -5.85
C LYS A 52 3.95 9.92 -5.62
N ALA A 53 2.90 9.41 -4.98
CA ALA A 53 1.70 10.18 -4.65
C ALA A 53 1.98 11.21 -3.55
N GLU A 54 2.70 10.82 -2.50
CA GLU A 54 3.12 11.72 -1.42
C GLU A 54 4.04 12.82 -1.93
N ALA A 55 5.04 12.49 -2.75
CA ALA A 55 5.95 13.47 -3.34
C ALA A 55 5.21 14.54 -4.18
N LYS A 56 4.17 14.14 -4.93
CA LYS A 56 3.31 15.07 -5.67
C LYS A 56 2.52 15.98 -4.74
N HIS A 57 1.97 15.44 -3.66
CA HIS A 57 1.21 16.24 -2.70
C HIS A 57 2.09 17.24 -1.95
N THR A 58 3.31 16.84 -1.57
CA THR A 58 4.33 17.74 -0.98
C THR A 58 4.71 18.85 -1.95
N THR A 59 4.87 18.51 -3.24
CA THR A 59 5.20 19.52 -4.27
C THR A 59 4.05 20.49 -4.49
N VAL A 60 2.81 19.99 -4.59
CA VAL A 60 1.62 20.86 -4.73
C VAL A 60 1.44 21.75 -3.50
N PHE A 61 1.58 21.20 -2.29
CA PHE A 61 1.48 21.97 -1.05
C PHE A 61 2.58 23.04 -0.93
N ALA A 62 3.83 22.70 -1.28
CA ALA A 62 4.94 23.65 -1.26
C ALA A 62 4.82 24.76 -2.33
N LEU A 63 4.14 24.47 -3.44
CA LEU A 63 3.90 25.43 -4.53
C LEU A 63 2.64 26.27 -4.34
N LEU A 64 1.75 25.91 -3.41
CA LEU A 64 0.65 26.78 -3.01
C LEU A 64 1.22 27.90 -2.13
N PRO A 65 1.00 29.18 -2.47
CA PRO A 65 1.40 30.27 -1.60
C PRO A 65 0.64 30.14 -0.28
N HIS A 66 1.36 29.87 0.81
CA HIS A 66 0.89 30.08 2.17
C HIS A 66 0.59 31.57 2.35
N ASN A 67 -0.58 32.05 1.93
CA ASN A 67 -1.07 33.38 2.29
C ASN A 67 -2.56 33.51 1.94
N LEU A 68 -3.41 32.91 2.76
CA LEU A 68 -4.74 33.44 3.04
C LEU A 68 -5.07 33.09 4.49
N ASN A 69 -4.71 34.01 5.40
CA ASN A 69 -5.51 34.46 6.54
C ASN A 69 -4.66 35.35 7.46
N HIS A 70 -4.55 36.62 7.10
CA HIS A 70 -4.72 37.69 8.06
C HIS A 70 -5.33 38.89 7.33
N ASP A 71 -6.48 39.34 7.84
CA ASP A 71 -7.18 40.60 7.59
C ASP A 71 -8.46 40.54 6.74
N TYR A 72 -9.57 40.84 7.45
CA TYR A 72 -11.01 40.93 7.15
C TYR A 72 -11.86 39.64 7.20
#